data_AF-A0A1V9XGH2-F1
#
_entry.id   AF-A0A1V9XGH2-F1
#
_cell.length_a   1.000
_cell.length_b   1.000
_cell.length_c   1.000
_cell.angle_alpha   90.00
_cell.angle_beta   90.00
_cell.angle_gamma   90.00
#
_symmetry.space_group_name_H-M   'P 1'
#
loop_
_entity.id
_entity.type
_entity.pdbx_description
1 polymer ?
#
loop_
_entity_poly.entity_id
_entity_poly.type
_entity_poly.pdbx_seq_one_letter_code
_entity_poly.pdbx_strand_id
1 'polypeptide(L)'
;MQSHTYSAMDNFRRKSSIVDEIKKQRILHVNDRKTLDHAVKILNRYFVVGLDAKVQRGPSRKYVTYIILATSNELILVDVLTLQQMPTFKIFDLLALAKLLSDPNITKVGFGMSAKQQLIKVALGGYFLQGVVDMQEAFRAIEITNPQLTAPSGAFCEGLRTLEKICYNLLDRQIPAELCDNPEGVYLSEMGRIGLVTEAFIVFHAYVELERRVRPSHLQSLISELLTEPAYDDYLKLCIPWNSVNVTRCGVYLVETVDGYLDAVEYLKTCTVIGFDSEWKPTRSPGAPGRMALLQVASDDKVFLFDVLELHRVLTYGDWTLLKSIFTDHNIIKLGFDTRDDAKLLKDFMGPVELESVKDMALIMRALEKLRPEHMTPKGRVFPVVRGLSRLCNILLGRPLNKSKKLSMTNWEKRPLAKVFLEYAALDAHCLVLCWRELLGRLGKKAVELIDISVIAYSVETEALRQAM
;
A
#
# COMPACT_ATOMS: atom_id res chain seq x y z
N MET A 1 -21.31 -22.46 -44.27
CA MET A 1 -21.61 -22.57 -42.83
C MET A 1 -20.77 -21.53 -42.10
N GLN A 2 -21.43 -20.47 -41.64
CA GLN A 2 -20.88 -19.52 -40.68
C GLN A 2 -20.88 -20.17 -39.30
N SER A 3 -19.80 -20.01 -38.53
CA SER A 3 -19.87 -20.12 -37.07
C SER A 3 -18.91 -19.12 -36.44
N HIS A 4 -19.56 -18.11 -35.86
CA HIS A 4 -19.11 -17.02 -35.02
C HIS A 4 -17.96 -17.29 -34.04
N THR A 5 -16.93 -16.45 -34.13
CA THR A 5 -16.10 -16.02 -32.99
C THR A 5 -16.12 -14.48 -32.97
N TYR A 6 -17.15 -13.91 -32.35
CA TYR A 6 -17.24 -12.47 -32.06
C TYR A 6 -16.39 -12.15 -30.82
N SER A 7 -15.31 -11.38 -31.01
CA SER A 7 -14.39 -10.94 -29.96
C SER A 7 -14.93 -9.68 -29.27
N ALA A 8 -15.02 -9.71 -27.93
CA ALA A 8 -15.46 -8.58 -27.11
C ALA A 8 -14.56 -7.34 -27.20
N MET A 9 -13.35 -7.46 -27.77
CA MET A 9 -12.46 -6.32 -28.07
C MET A 9 -12.93 -5.47 -29.26
N ASP A 10 -13.75 -6.01 -30.17
CA ASP A 10 -14.30 -5.23 -31.29
C ASP A 10 -15.43 -4.29 -30.86
N ASN A 11 -16.00 -4.46 -29.66
CA ASN A 11 -17.04 -3.58 -29.13
C ASN A 11 -16.50 -2.28 -28.51
N PHE A 12 -15.21 -2.21 -28.17
CA PHE A 12 -14.57 -0.97 -27.71
C PHE A 12 -13.69 -0.32 -28.78
N ARG A 13 -13.25 -1.07 -29.81
CA ARG A 13 -12.61 -0.51 -31.01
C ARG A 13 -13.58 0.20 -31.97
N ARG A 14 -14.88 0.21 -31.69
CA ARG A 14 -15.91 0.96 -32.46
C ARG A 14 -16.63 2.07 -31.68
N LYS A 15 -16.15 2.47 -30.49
CA LYS A 15 -16.84 3.48 -29.66
C LYS A 15 -15.94 4.69 -29.39
N SER A 16 -16.60 5.84 -29.37
CA SER A 16 -16.05 7.18 -29.21
C SER A 16 -15.05 7.30 -28.04
N SER A 17 -14.09 8.22 -28.13
CA SER A 17 -13.12 8.45 -27.06
C SER A 17 -13.83 8.79 -25.74
N ILE A 18 -13.21 8.53 -24.58
CA ILE A 18 -13.81 8.91 -23.28
C ILE A 18 -14.15 10.40 -23.20
N VAL A 19 -13.37 11.22 -23.92
CA VAL A 19 -13.62 12.65 -24.13
C VAL A 19 -14.97 12.87 -24.79
N ASP A 20 -15.34 12.07 -25.79
CA ASP A 20 -16.64 12.17 -26.47
C ASP A 20 -17.80 11.71 -25.59
N GLU A 21 -17.58 10.78 -24.66
CA GLU A 21 -18.60 10.41 -23.66
C GLU A 21 -18.82 11.52 -22.65
N ILE A 22 -17.74 12.14 -22.15
CA ILE A 22 -17.81 13.29 -21.26
C ILE A 22 -18.46 14.49 -21.95
N LYS A 23 -18.18 14.73 -23.23
CA LYS A 23 -18.82 15.80 -24.03
C LYS A 23 -20.33 15.65 -24.17
N LYS A 24 -20.87 14.43 -24.02
CA LYS A 24 -22.32 14.19 -23.98
C LYS A 24 -22.93 14.51 -22.62
N GLN A 25 -22.12 14.63 -21.57
CA GLN A 25 -22.55 14.95 -20.21
C GLN A 25 -22.64 16.46 -20.00
N ARG A 26 -23.57 16.89 -19.15
CA ARG A 26 -23.62 18.27 -18.69
C ARG A 26 -22.54 18.50 -17.63
N ILE A 27 -21.59 19.39 -17.89
CA ILE A 27 -20.61 19.86 -16.90
C ILE A 27 -21.13 21.14 -16.25
N LEU A 28 -21.60 21.03 -15.00
CA LEU A 28 -21.95 22.17 -14.17
C LEU A 28 -20.69 22.73 -13.49
N HIS A 29 -20.23 23.89 -13.94
CA HIS A 29 -19.16 24.62 -13.26
C HIS A 29 -19.76 25.45 -12.12
N VAL A 30 -19.33 25.16 -10.90
CA VAL A 30 -19.80 25.81 -9.66
C VAL A 30 -18.74 26.79 -9.19
N ASN A 31 -19.01 28.06 -9.42
CA ASN A 31 -18.13 29.18 -9.10
C ASN A 31 -18.86 30.33 -8.39
N ASP A 32 -20.15 30.15 -8.06
CA ASP A 32 -20.95 31.07 -7.27
C ASP A 32 -21.93 30.33 -6.34
N ARG A 33 -22.63 31.06 -5.47
CA ARG A 33 -23.58 30.46 -4.52
C ARG A 33 -24.80 29.82 -5.21
N LYS A 34 -25.30 30.40 -6.31
CA LYS A 34 -26.49 29.91 -7.01
C LYS A 34 -26.23 28.56 -7.68
N THR A 35 -25.08 28.43 -8.34
CA THR A 35 -24.61 27.19 -8.96
C THR A 35 -24.28 26.15 -7.90
N LEU A 36 -23.75 26.53 -6.74
CA LEU A 36 -23.51 25.64 -5.61
C LEU A 36 -24.82 25.06 -5.05
N ASP A 37 -25.82 25.90 -4.80
CA ASP A 37 -27.14 25.46 -4.34
C ASP A 37 -27.82 24.54 -5.37
N HIS A 38 -27.64 24.82 -6.66
CA HIS A 38 -28.13 23.95 -7.73
C HIS A 38 -27.44 22.59 -7.71
N ALA A 39 -26.11 22.57 -7.61
CA ALA A 39 -25.31 21.34 -7.52
C ALA A 39 -25.74 20.46 -6.34
N VAL A 40 -25.93 21.04 -5.16
CA VAL A 40 -26.40 20.29 -3.97
C VAL A 40 -27.78 19.67 -4.21
N LYS A 41 -28.71 20.40 -4.85
CA LYS A 41 -30.04 19.86 -5.20
C LYS A 41 -29.98 18.70 -6.17
N ILE A 42 -29.03 18.71 -7.10
CA ILE A 42 -28.79 17.60 -8.02
C ILE A 42 -28.27 16.39 -7.23
N LEU A 43 -27.21 16.59 -6.46
CA LEU A 43 -26.50 15.52 -5.74
C LEU A 43 -27.39 14.81 -4.71
N ASN A 44 -28.32 15.52 -4.06
CA ASN A 44 -29.29 14.94 -3.12
C ASN A 44 -30.25 13.89 -3.74
N ARG A 45 -30.24 13.72 -5.07
CA ARG A 45 -31.04 12.71 -5.77
C ARG A 45 -30.31 11.39 -5.95
N TYR A 46 -29.03 11.32 -5.59
CA TYR A 46 -28.17 10.18 -5.84
C TYR A 46 -27.65 9.58 -4.53
N PHE A 47 -27.64 8.25 -4.47
CA PHE A 47 -27.06 7.49 -3.37
C PHE A 47 -25.60 7.10 -3.63
N VAL A 48 -25.11 7.30 -4.85
CA VAL A 48 -23.72 7.04 -5.25
C VAL A 48 -23.24 8.21 -6.07
N VAL A 49 -22.08 8.75 -5.73
CA VAL A 49 -21.42 9.83 -6.47
C VAL A 49 -19.94 9.49 -6.66
N GLY A 50 -19.43 9.69 -7.87
CA GLY A 50 -17.99 9.74 -8.09
C GLY A 50 -17.42 11.00 -7.43
N LEU A 51 -16.24 10.90 -6.84
CA LEU A 51 -15.57 11.99 -6.13
C LEU A 51 -14.09 11.99 -6.48
N ASP A 52 -13.62 13.16 -6.92
CA ASP A 52 -12.19 13.47 -7.03
C ASP A 52 -11.92 14.89 -6.49
N ALA A 53 -10.65 15.19 -6.22
CA ALA A 53 -10.21 16.53 -5.88
C ALA A 53 -8.85 16.84 -6.53
N LYS A 54 -8.75 18.00 -7.18
CA LYS A 54 -7.45 18.52 -7.63
C LYS A 54 -6.80 19.34 -6.53
N VAL A 55 -5.51 19.11 -6.36
CA VAL A 55 -4.71 19.63 -5.25
C VAL A 55 -3.51 20.37 -5.82
N GLN A 56 -3.32 21.61 -5.40
CA GLN A 56 -2.12 22.39 -5.72
C GLN A 56 -1.23 22.55 -4.48
N ARG A 57 0.06 22.78 -4.74
CA ARG A 57 1.06 23.04 -3.70
C ARG A 57 1.28 24.55 -3.59
N GLY A 58 0.85 25.13 -2.48
CA GLY A 58 1.20 26.50 -2.12
C GLY A 58 2.55 26.59 -1.39
N PRO A 59 2.97 27.80 -1.01
CA PRO A 59 4.26 28.05 -0.34
C PRO A 59 4.42 27.29 0.99
N SER A 60 3.34 27.15 1.76
CA SER A 60 3.36 26.57 3.11
C SER A 60 2.56 25.27 3.25
N ARG A 61 1.62 25.00 2.35
CA ARG A 61 0.73 23.82 2.43
C ARG A 61 0.10 23.47 1.08
N LYS A 62 -0.36 22.23 0.95
CA LYS A 62 -1.24 21.81 -0.13
C LYS A 62 -2.67 22.30 0.13
N TYR A 63 -3.41 22.62 -0.92
CA TYR A 63 -4.82 23.01 -0.85
C TYR A 63 -5.61 22.43 -2.02
N VAL A 64 -6.93 22.29 -1.84
CA VAL A 64 -7.84 21.82 -2.89
C VAL A 64 -8.24 23.01 -3.76
N THR A 65 -8.06 22.87 -5.07
CA THR A 65 -8.54 23.85 -6.07
C THR A 65 -9.94 23.49 -6.53
N TYR A 66 -10.14 22.21 -6.86
CA TYR A 66 -11.39 21.70 -7.39
C TYR A 66 -11.86 20.50 -6.59
N ILE A 67 -13.15 20.48 -6.24
CA ILE A 67 -13.86 19.26 -5.84
C ILE A 67 -14.70 18.84 -7.05
N ILE A 68 -14.50 17.61 -7.51
CA ILE A 68 -15.14 17.08 -8.70
C ILE A 68 -16.10 16.00 -8.27
N LEU A 69 -17.33 16.07 -8.76
CA LEU A 69 -18.37 15.09 -8.48
C LEU A 69 -18.94 14.55 -9.79
N ALA A 70 -19.14 13.26 -9.86
CA ALA A 70 -19.74 12.59 -11.00
C ALA A 70 -21.00 11.83 -10.59
N THR A 71 -22.02 11.89 -11.42
CA THR A 71 -23.25 11.11 -11.30
C THR A 71 -23.51 10.41 -12.63
N SER A 72 -24.60 9.67 -12.76
CA SER A 72 -24.96 9.02 -14.02
C SER A 72 -25.27 9.99 -15.16
N ASN A 73 -25.63 11.24 -14.85
CA ASN A 73 -26.13 12.20 -15.85
C ASN A 73 -25.40 13.56 -15.83
N GLU A 74 -24.62 13.83 -14.78
CA GLU A 74 -24.05 15.15 -14.54
C GLU A 74 -22.65 15.07 -13.95
N LEU A 75 -21.79 15.97 -14.42
CA LEU A 75 -20.47 16.22 -13.90
C LEU A 75 -20.46 17.60 -13.27
N ILE A 76 -20.03 17.68 -12.02
CA ILE A 76 -20.05 18.91 -11.22
C ILE A 76 -18.62 19.23 -10.86
N LEU A 77 -18.17 20.42 -11.27
CA LEU A 77 -16.85 20.95 -10.99
C LEU A 77 -16.99 22.10 -10.00
N VAL A 78 -16.68 21.87 -8.73
CA VAL A 78 -16.72 22.90 -7.69
C VAL A 78 -15.36 23.60 -7.62
N ASP A 79 -15.32 24.85 -8.07
CA ASP A 79 -14.15 25.71 -8.01
C ASP A 79 -14.05 26.33 -6.61
N VAL A 80 -13.33 25.64 -5.74
CA VAL A 80 -13.19 26.01 -4.33
C VAL A 80 -12.47 27.35 -4.21
N LEU A 81 -11.48 27.60 -5.06
CA LEU A 81 -10.69 28.83 -5.02
C LEU A 81 -11.54 30.04 -5.42
N THR A 82 -12.25 29.95 -6.54
CA THR A 82 -13.12 31.04 -7.01
C THR A 82 -14.20 31.36 -5.98
N LEU A 83 -14.85 30.34 -5.41
CA LEU A 83 -15.82 30.53 -4.35
C LEU A 83 -15.22 31.24 -3.13
N GLN A 84 -14.05 30.81 -2.66
CA GLN A 84 -13.39 31.41 -1.48
C GLN A 84 -12.90 32.84 -1.69
N GLN A 85 -12.66 33.25 -2.93
CA GLN A 85 -12.25 34.62 -3.27
C GLN A 85 -13.43 35.59 -3.38
N MET A 86 -14.67 35.11 -3.41
CA MET A 86 -15.84 35.98 -3.49
C MET A 86 -15.98 36.85 -2.23
N PRO A 87 -16.23 38.17 -2.35
CA PRO A 87 -16.24 39.10 -1.22
C PRO A 87 -17.21 38.74 -0.08
N THR A 88 -18.32 38.09 -0.41
CA THR A 88 -19.39 37.74 0.55
C THR A 88 -19.41 36.27 0.93
N PHE A 89 -18.50 35.47 0.38
CA PHE A 89 -18.50 34.03 0.63
C PHE A 89 -17.95 33.71 2.00
N LYS A 90 -18.69 32.87 2.72
CA LYS A 90 -18.29 32.35 4.02
C LYS A 90 -18.09 30.86 3.90
N ILE A 91 -17.22 30.28 4.72
CA ILE A 91 -17.01 28.82 4.70
C ILE A 91 -18.30 28.03 4.96
N PHE A 92 -19.26 28.61 5.68
CA PHE A 92 -20.59 28.05 5.89
C PHE A 92 -21.45 27.95 4.62
N ASP A 93 -21.06 28.60 3.53
CA ASP A 93 -21.74 28.46 2.24
C ASP A 93 -21.51 27.07 1.64
N LEU A 94 -20.42 26.40 2.02
CA LEU A 94 -20.17 25.00 1.69
C LEU A 94 -20.91 24.03 2.62
N LEU A 95 -21.64 24.50 3.64
CA LEU A 95 -22.23 23.65 4.66
C LEU A 95 -23.16 22.58 4.08
N ALA A 96 -23.97 22.94 3.09
CA ALA A 96 -24.91 22.00 2.47
C ALA A 96 -24.18 20.88 1.71
N LEU A 97 -23.14 21.25 0.95
CA LEU A 97 -22.26 20.29 0.27
C LEU A 97 -21.49 19.43 1.28
N ALA A 98 -20.97 20.05 2.35
CA ALA A 98 -20.23 19.37 3.40
C ALA A 98 -21.11 18.34 4.13
N LYS A 99 -22.36 18.68 4.45
CA LYS A 99 -23.33 17.74 5.04
C LYS A 99 -23.62 16.56 4.12
N LEU A 100 -23.86 16.82 2.83
CA LEU A 100 -24.10 15.77 1.84
C LEU A 100 -22.91 14.81 1.75
N LEU A 101 -21.70 15.35 1.63
CA LEU A 101 -20.48 14.53 1.54
C LEU A 101 -20.12 13.83 2.86
N SER A 102 -20.66 14.29 3.99
CA SER A 102 -20.53 13.64 5.30
C SER A 102 -21.66 12.64 5.60
N ASP A 103 -22.66 12.51 4.74
CA ASP A 103 -23.77 11.56 4.93
C ASP A 103 -23.29 10.12 4.63
N PRO A 104 -23.34 9.18 5.59
CA PRO A 104 -22.91 7.80 5.37
C PRO A 104 -23.82 7.04 4.39
N ASN A 105 -25.05 7.50 4.15
CA ASN A 105 -26.00 6.86 3.23
C ASN A 105 -25.75 7.23 1.76
N ILE A 106 -24.86 8.20 1.51
CA ILE A 106 -24.41 8.54 0.16
C ILE A 106 -23.02 7.95 -0.01
N THR A 107 -22.86 7.01 -0.93
CA THR A 107 -21.56 6.43 -1.26
C THR A 107 -20.74 7.39 -2.11
N LYS A 108 -19.56 7.77 -1.63
CA LYS A 108 -18.59 8.57 -2.40
C LYS A 108 -17.53 7.64 -2.95
N VAL A 109 -17.51 7.45 -4.26
CA VAL A 109 -16.57 6.57 -4.94
C VAL A 109 -15.42 7.39 -5.48
N GLY A 110 -14.21 7.16 -5.01
CA GLY A 110 -13.02 7.84 -5.50
C GLY A 110 -11.85 6.88 -5.71
N PHE A 111 -10.72 7.42 -6.13
CA PHE A 111 -9.49 6.66 -6.36
C PHE A 111 -8.32 7.31 -5.63
N GLY A 112 -7.61 6.54 -4.80
CA GLY A 112 -6.52 7.06 -3.96
C GLY A 112 -7.03 8.10 -2.96
N MET A 113 -8.24 7.91 -2.44
CA MET A 113 -8.94 8.89 -1.61
C MET A 113 -8.24 9.11 -0.27
N SER A 114 -7.55 8.12 0.27
CA SER A 114 -6.88 8.18 1.58
C SER A 114 -6.06 9.48 1.80
N ALA A 115 -5.36 9.98 0.79
CA ALA A 115 -4.61 11.24 0.86
C ALA A 115 -5.48 12.50 0.63
N LYS A 116 -6.51 12.39 -0.24
CA LYS A 116 -7.39 13.50 -0.63
C LYS A 116 -8.40 13.87 0.46
N GLN A 117 -8.88 12.90 1.25
CA GLN A 117 -9.94 13.15 2.24
C GLN A 117 -9.58 14.24 3.26
N GLN A 118 -8.32 14.25 3.74
CA GLN A 118 -7.89 15.25 4.73
C GLN A 118 -7.85 16.67 4.14
N LEU A 119 -7.52 16.80 2.85
CA LEU A 119 -7.50 18.10 2.15
C LEU A 119 -8.93 18.56 1.83
N ILE A 120 -9.80 17.65 1.40
CA ILE A 120 -11.22 17.92 1.19
C ILE A 120 -11.88 18.35 2.50
N LYS A 121 -11.57 17.70 3.62
CA LYS A 121 -12.03 18.12 4.96
C LYS A 121 -11.68 19.58 5.25
N VAL A 122 -10.44 19.99 4.99
CA VAL A 122 -10.00 21.37 5.21
C VAL A 122 -10.79 22.33 4.31
N ALA A 123 -10.97 21.98 3.03
CA ALA A 123 -11.75 22.77 2.08
C ALA A 123 -13.22 22.93 2.51
N LEU A 124 -13.81 21.89 3.11
CA LEU A 124 -15.19 21.86 3.59
C LEU A 124 -15.36 22.38 5.03
N GLY A 125 -14.36 23.05 5.62
CA GLY A 125 -14.48 23.63 6.95
C GLY A 125 -14.48 22.62 8.11
N GLY A 126 -13.81 21.48 7.94
CA GLY A 126 -13.59 20.49 9.00
C GLY A 126 -14.50 19.27 8.97
N TYR A 127 -15.42 19.18 8.01
CA TYR A 127 -16.33 18.05 7.86
C TYR A 127 -15.63 16.82 7.27
N PHE A 128 -15.81 15.67 7.91
CA PHE A 128 -15.24 14.40 7.46
C PHE A 128 -16.16 13.73 6.44
N LEU A 129 -15.57 13.23 5.35
CA LEU A 129 -16.28 12.35 4.43
C LEU A 129 -16.66 11.05 5.16
N GLN A 130 -17.87 10.55 4.91
CA GLN A 130 -18.33 9.23 5.38
C GLN A 130 -18.78 8.40 4.17
N GLY A 131 -18.91 7.07 4.28
CA GLY A 131 -19.35 6.25 3.14
C GLY A 131 -18.43 6.33 1.91
N VAL A 132 -17.13 6.50 2.12
CA VAL A 132 -16.15 6.60 1.02
C VAL A 132 -15.71 5.20 0.59
N VAL A 133 -15.82 4.92 -0.71
CA VAL A 133 -15.24 3.74 -1.35
C VAL A 133 -14.02 4.19 -2.13
N ASP A 134 -12.84 3.75 -1.70
CA ASP A 134 -11.60 3.92 -2.46
C ASP A 134 -11.45 2.74 -3.44
N MET A 135 -11.68 2.99 -4.72
CA MET A 135 -11.65 1.96 -5.75
C MET A 135 -10.26 1.33 -5.90
N GLN A 136 -9.19 2.05 -5.55
CA GLN A 136 -7.84 1.47 -5.51
C GLN A 136 -7.76 0.34 -4.46
N GLU A 137 -8.29 0.57 -3.26
CA GLU A 137 -8.30 -0.45 -2.21
C GLU A 137 -9.34 -1.54 -2.49
N ALA A 138 -10.48 -1.20 -3.10
CA ALA A 138 -11.52 -2.16 -3.47
C ALA A 138 -11.03 -3.16 -4.52
N PHE A 139 -10.39 -2.70 -5.61
CA PHE A 139 -9.83 -3.59 -6.62
C PHE A 139 -8.78 -4.53 -6.02
N ARG A 140 -7.86 -3.97 -5.23
CA ARG A 140 -6.85 -4.75 -4.50
C ARG A 140 -7.50 -5.83 -3.62
N ALA A 141 -8.52 -5.46 -2.87
CA ALA A 141 -9.23 -6.39 -1.99
C ALA A 141 -9.92 -7.52 -2.75
N ILE A 142 -10.59 -7.20 -3.85
CA ILE A 142 -11.28 -8.18 -4.69
C ILE A 142 -10.28 -9.09 -5.39
N GLU A 143 -9.17 -8.57 -5.89
CA GLU A 143 -8.14 -9.38 -6.54
C GLU A 143 -7.55 -10.42 -5.57
N ILE A 144 -7.24 -10.02 -4.34
CA ILE A 144 -6.65 -10.93 -3.36
C ILE A 144 -7.66 -11.99 -2.89
N THR A 145 -8.93 -11.62 -2.69
CA THR A 145 -9.92 -12.51 -2.06
C THR A 145 -10.73 -13.35 -3.05
N ASN A 146 -10.88 -12.89 -4.29
CA ASN A 146 -11.68 -13.55 -5.30
C ASN A 146 -10.94 -13.61 -6.65
N PRO A 147 -9.80 -14.32 -6.73
CA PRO A 147 -9.01 -14.42 -7.95
C PRO A 147 -9.79 -15.08 -9.11
N GLN A 148 -10.82 -15.88 -8.83
CA GLN A 148 -11.73 -16.45 -9.84
C GLN A 148 -12.59 -15.38 -10.54
N LEU A 149 -12.95 -14.29 -9.84
CA LEU A 149 -13.58 -13.11 -10.48
C LEU A 149 -12.59 -12.36 -11.40
N THR A 150 -11.30 -12.73 -11.35
CA THR A 150 -10.21 -12.17 -12.14
C THR A 150 -9.64 -13.12 -13.20
N ALA A 151 -10.11 -14.37 -13.29
CA ALA A 151 -9.57 -15.39 -14.19
C ALA A 151 -10.39 -15.53 -15.49
N PRO A 152 -9.75 -15.68 -16.66
CA PRO A 152 -10.45 -15.90 -17.91
C PRO A 152 -10.79 -17.39 -18.08
N SER A 153 -12.07 -17.74 -18.15
CA SER A 153 -12.50 -18.85 -19.00
C SER A 153 -13.97 -18.74 -19.43
N GLY A 154 -14.18 -18.71 -20.76
CA GLY A 154 -15.36 -19.25 -21.44
C GLY A 154 -16.72 -18.56 -21.32
N ALA A 155 -16.90 -17.53 -20.50
CA ALA A 155 -18.20 -16.83 -20.34
C ALA A 155 -18.04 -15.31 -20.38
N PHE A 156 -19.15 -14.58 -20.58
CA PHE A 156 -19.34 -13.13 -20.78
C PHE A 156 -18.77 -12.18 -19.68
N CYS A 157 -17.71 -12.54 -18.96
CA CYS A 157 -17.16 -11.84 -17.79
C CYS A 157 -15.62 -11.89 -17.72
N GLU A 158 -14.97 -11.13 -18.61
CA GLU A 158 -13.52 -10.89 -18.69
C GLU A 158 -13.04 -9.83 -17.67
N GLY A 159 -13.43 -9.94 -16.39
CA GLY A 159 -14.22 -8.84 -15.84
C GLY A 159 -13.69 -7.82 -14.81
N LEU A 160 -12.69 -8.14 -13.99
CA LEU A 160 -12.24 -7.22 -12.92
C LEU A 160 -10.83 -6.68 -13.17
N ARG A 161 -9.87 -7.54 -13.55
CA ARG A 161 -8.53 -7.11 -13.98
C ARG A 161 -8.55 -6.24 -15.22
N THR A 162 -9.47 -6.48 -16.15
CA THR A 162 -9.65 -5.63 -17.33
C THR A 162 -10.24 -4.29 -16.93
N LEU A 163 -11.21 -4.26 -16.02
CA LEU A 163 -11.80 -3.01 -15.51
C LEU A 163 -10.78 -2.21 -14.71
N GLU A 164 -10.00 -2.86 -13.85
CA GLU A 164 -8.90 -2.29 -13.10
C GLU A 164 -7.81 -1.76 -14.04
N LYS A 165 -7.31 -2.57 -14.98
CA LYS A 165 -6.35 -2.11 -16.01
C LYS A 165 -6.91 -0.98 -16.85
N ILE A 166 -8.20 -0.99 -17.20
CA ILE A 166 -8.85 0.12 -17.90
C ILE A 166 -8.84 1.37 -17.01
N CYS A 167 -9.21 1.26 -15.72
CA CYS A 167 -9.16 2.38 -14.80
C CYS A 167 -7.73 2.92 -14.67
N TYR A 168 -6.75 2.08 -14.34
CA TYR A 168 -5.35 2.49 -14.22
C TYR A 168 -4.81 3.05 -15.53
N ASN A 169 -5.00 2.39 -16.68
CA ASN A 169 -4.49 2.89 -17.96
C ASN A 169 -5.15 4.20 -18.39
N LEU A 170 -6.44 4.40 -18.08
CA LEU A 170 -7.13 5.66 -18.38
C LEU A 170 -6.75 6.77 -17.40
N LEU A 171 -6.42 6.44 -16.14
CA LEU A 171 -5.91 7.39 -15.15
C LEU A 171 -4.43 7.74 -15.37
N ASP A 172 -3.63 6.81 -15.90
CA ASP A 172 -2.20 6.96 -16.17
C ASP A 172 -1.93 7.69 -17.49
N ARG A 173 -2.88 7.64 -18.43
CA ARG A 173 -2.98 8.58 -19.56
C ARG A 173 -3.46 9.95 -19.09
N GLN A 174 -2.78 10.51 -18.09
CA GLN A 174 -3.07 11.80 -17.51
C GLN A 174 -3.28 12.82 -18.63
N ILE A 175 -4.42 13.51 -18.58
CA ILE A 175 -4.59 14.72 -19.36
C ILE A 175 -3.50 15.68 -18.85
N PRO A 176 -2.64 16.23 -19.74
CA PRO A 176 -1.48 17.03 -19.35
C PRO A 176 -1.81 18.00 -18.22
N ALA A 177 -0.96 18.04 -17.18
CA ALA A 177 -1.22 18.84 -15.98
C ALA A 177 -1.42 20.32 -16.34
N GLU A 178 -0.75 20.78 -17.38
CA GLU A 178 -0.82 22.13 -17.94
C GLU A 178 -2.20 22.48 -18.49
N LEU A 179 -3.01 21.48 -18.90
CA LEU A 179 -4.39 21.68 -19.33
C LEU A 179 -5.36 21.73 -18.15
N CYS A 180 -4.98 21.18 -17.00
CA CYS A 180 -5.79 21.13 -15.78
C CYS A 180 -5.44 22.27 -14.81
N ASP A 181 -4.26 22.86 -14.95
CA ASP A 181 -3.80 23.96 -14.13
C ASP A 181 -4.40 25.30 -14.57
N ASN A 182 -4.92 26.04 -13.58
CA ASN A 182 -5.40 27.40 -13.75
C ASN A 182 -4.84 28.29 -12.63
N PRO A 183 -3.53 28.61 -12.67
CA PRO A 183 -2.87 29.33 -11.60
C PRO A 183 -3.30 30.82 -11.50
N GLU A 184 -3.90 31.37 -12.56
CA GLU A 184 -4.25 32.78 -12.68
C GLU A 184 -5.75 33.08 -12.53
N GLY A 185 -6.60 32.07 -12.30
CA GLY A 185 -8.05 32.28 -12.15
C GLY A 185 -8.78 32.67 -13.44
N VAL A 186 -8.23 32.29 -14.60
CA VAL A 186 -8.84 32.51 -15.92
C VAL A 186 -9.96 31.49 -16.18
N TYR A 187 -10.82 31.69 -17.17
CA TYR A 187 -11.83 30.69 -17.55
C TYR A 187 -11.15 29.41 -18.07
N LEU A 188 -11.41 28.26 -17.43
CA LEU A 188 -10.94 26.96 -17.89
C LEU A 188 -11.45 26.65 -19.31
N SER A 189 -10.54 26.26 -20.19
CA SER A 189 -10.92 25.76 -21.53
C SER A 189 -11.87 24.55 -21.41
N GLU A 190 -12.63 24.26 -22.46
CA GLU A 190 -13.46 23.06 -22.50
C GLU A 190 -12.64 21.79 -22.27
N MET A 191 -11.47 21.68 -22.91
CA MET A 191 -10.55 20.56 -22.72
C MET A 191 -9.99 20.48 -21.29
N GLY A 192 -9.72 21.62 -20.64
CA GLY A 192 -9.29 21.65 -19.25
C GLY A 192 -10.38 21.18 -18.29
N ARG A 193 -11.63 21.59 -18.51
CA ARG A 193 -12.79 21.08 -17.75
C ARG A 193 -12.95 19.57 -17.92
N ILE A 194 -12.84 19.06 -19.15
CA ILE A 194 -12.85 17.63 -19.44
C ILE A 194 -11.71 16.92 -18.69
N GLY A 195 -10.51 17.51 -18.69
CA GLY A 195 -9.35 17.13 -17.88
C GLY A 195 -9.70 16.85 -16.42
N LEU A 196 -10.27 17.85 -15.77
CA LEU A 196 -10.59 17.82 -14.35
C LEU A 196 -11.64 16.77 -14.00
N VAL A 197 -12.66 16.58 -14.84
CA VAL A 197 -13.79 15.68 -14.55
C VAL A 197 -13.54 14.20 -14.91
N THR A 198 -12.51 13.93 -15.71
CA THR A 198 -12.26 12.60 -16.29
C THR A 198 -12.09 11.51 -15.21
N GLU A 199 -11.31 11.77 -14.16
CA GLU A 199 -11.04 10.78 -13.10
C GLU A 199 -12.33 10.41 -12.34
N ALA A 200 -13.10 11.39 -11.87
CA ALA A 200 -14.36 11.12 -11.18
C ALA A 200 -15.37 10.38 -12.07
N PHE A 201 -15.42 10.70 -13.37
CA PHE A 201 -16.27 10.01 -14.34
C PHE A 201 -15.87 8.54 -14.51
N ILE A 202 -14.59 8.26 -14.77
CA ILE A 202 -14.07 6.89 -14.91
C ILE A 202 -14.39 6.07 -13.66
N VAL A 203 -14.08 6.62 -12.49
CA VAL A 203 -14.21 5.93 -11.21
C VAL A 203 -15.68 5.63 -10.89
N PHE A 204 -16.58 6.58 -11.14
CA PHE A 204 -18.02 6.36 -11.00
C PHE A 204 -18.52 5.21 -11.88
N HIS A 205 -18.18 5.24 -13.18
CA HIS A 205 -18.60 4.20 -14.11
C HIS A 205 -17.97 2.84 -13.80
N ALA A 206 -16.72 2.82 -13.33
CA ALA A 206 -16.06 1.61 -12.88
C ALA A 206 -16.78 0.98 -11.68
N TYR A 207 -17.21 1.80 -10.72
CA TYR A 207 -17.98 1.31 -9.58
C TYR A 207 -19.33 0.74 -10.00
N VAL A 208 -20.09 1.43 -10.85
CA VAL A 208 -21.39 0.95 -11.36
C VAL A 208 -21.23 -0.39 -12.08
N GLU A 209 -20.19 -0.51 -12.92
CA GLU A 209 -19.93 -1.76 -13.64
C GLU A 209 -19.47 -2.89 -12.70
N LEU A 210 -18.72 -2.55 -11.66
CA LEU A 210 -18.33 -3.52 -10.63
C LEU A 210 -19.53 -3.98 -9.81
N GLU A 211 -20.41 -3.06 -9.39
CA GLU A 211 -21.62 -3.36 -8.63
C GLU A 211 -22.56 -4.27 -9.41
N ARG A 212 -22.73 -4.01 -10.72
CA ARG A 212 -23.50 -4.86 -11.64
C ARG A 212 -22.97 -6.31 -11.69
N ARG A 213 -21.66 -6.50 -11.52
CA ARG A 213 -20.99 -7.82 -11.56
C ARG A 213 -21.03 -8.52 -10.20
N VAL A 214 -21.01 -7.78 -9.10
CA VAL A 214 -20.94 -8.31 -7.72
C VAL A 214 -22.32 -8.73 -7.16
N ARG A 215 -23.36 -8.81 -8.01
CA ARG A 215 -24.79 -8.83 -7.67
C ARG A 215 -25.23 -7.51 -6.98
N PRO A 216 -26.45 -7.02 -7.24
CA PRO A 216 -26.78 -5.60 -7.04
C PRO A 216 -26.90 -5.09 -5.59
N SER A 217 -26.67 -5.89 -4.55
CA SER A 217 -27.00 -5.50 -3.16
C SER A 217 -25.86 -5.55 -2.15
N HIS A 218 -24.62 -5.87 -2.54
CA HIS A 218 -23.58 -6.13 -1.54
C HIS A 218 -22.20 -5.51 -1.80
N LEU A 219 -21.95 -4.74 -2.87
CA LEU A 219 -20.58 -4.27 -3.14
C LEU A 219 -20.01 -3.40 -2.00
N GLN A 220 -20.77 -2.42 -1.51
CA GLN A 220 -20.31 -1.59 -0.39
C GLN A 220 -20.13 -2.41 0.90
N SER A 221 -21.05 -3.35 1.19
CA SER A 221 -20.94 -4.26 2.34
C SER A 221 -19.72 -5.17 2.22
N LEU A 222 -19.48 -5.72 1.03
CA LEU A 222 -18.34 -6.57 0.70
C LEU A 222 -17.05 -5.79 0.88
N ILE A 223 -16.95 -4.58 0.32
CA ILE A 223 -15.77 -3.71 0.48
C ILE A 223 -15.57 -3.40 1.97
N SER A 224 -16.63 -3.08 2.71
CA SER A 224 -16.53 -2.84 4.15
C SER A 224 -16.02 -4.06 4.92
N GLU A 225 -16.49 -5.26 4.59
CA GLU A 225 -16.05 -6.51 5.19
C GLU A 225 -14.58 -6.83 4.84
N LEU A 226 -14.23 -6.66 3.56
CA LEU A 226 -12.88 -6.89 3.05
C LEU A 226 -11.87 -5.88 3.59
N LEU A 227 -12.26 -4.63 3.79
CA LEU A 227 -11.39 -3.58 4.32
C LEU A 227 -11.50 -3.45 5.85
N THR A 228 -12.12 -4.41 6.52
CA THR A 228 -12.15 -4.46 7.98
C THR A 228 -10.74 -4.69 8.52
N GLU A 229 -10.32 -3.84 9.46
CA GLU A 229 -9.04 -3.98 10.14
C GLU A 229 -8.98 -5.30 10.96
N PRO A 230 -7.81 -5.96 11.04
CA PRO A 230 -7.65 -7.14 11.88
C PRO A 230 -7.93 -6.82 13.35
N ALA A 231 -8.64 -7.72 14.05
CA ALA A 231 -8.76 -7.64 15.50
C ALA A 231 -7.43 -8.00 16.18
N TYR A 232 -7.29 -7.70 17.48
CA TYR A 232 -6.05 -8.00 18.22
C TYR A 232 -5.63 -9.47 18.12
N ASP A 233 -6.60 -10.38 18.20
CA ASP A 233 -6.34 -11.82 18.12
C ASP A 233 -6.16 -12.36 16.69
N ASP A 234 -6.35 -11.53 15.66
CA ASP A 234 -6.03 -11.90 14.27
C ASP A 234 -4.53 -11.74 13.98
N TYR A 235 -3.82 -10.92 14.74
CA TYR A 235 -2.39 -10.70 14.52
C TYR A 235 -1.54 -11.92 14.88
N LEU A 236 -0.43 -12.06 14.18
CA LEU A 236 0.61 -13.02 14.50
C LEU A 236 1.21 -12.66 15.86
N LYS A 237 1.36 -13.67 16.71
CA LYS A 237 2.01 -13.56 18.01
C LYS A 237 3.35 -14.29 17.91
N LEU A 238 4.34 -13.81 18.64
CA LEU A 238 5.64 -14.46 18.69
C LEU A 238 5.51 -15.86 19.30
N CYS A 239 5.95 -16.87 18.55
CA CYS A 239 5.88 -18.28 18.98
C CYS A 239 7.10 -18.74 19.79
N ILE A 240 8.14 -17.90 19.88
CA ILE A 240 9.34 -18.16 20.67
C ILE A 240 9.17 -17.46 22.04
N PRO A 241 9.34 -18.18 23.16
CA PRO A 241 9.22 -17.56 24.48
C PRO A 241 10.36 -16.59 24.75
N TRP A 242 10.12 -15.62 25.62
CA TRP A 242 11.21 -14.89 26.27
C TRP A 242 12.05 -15.88 27.07
N ASN A 243 13.38 -15.71 27.06
CA ASN A 243 14.27 -16.59 27.82
C ASN A 243 13.75 -16.73 29.26
N SER A 244 13.39 -17.96 29.62
CA SER A 244 13.06 -18.33 30.99
C SER A 244 14.22 -19.16 31.48
N VAL A 245 14.67 -18.85 32.70
CA VAL A 245 15.93 -19.26 33.36
C VAL A 245 16.25 -20.78 33.31
N ASN A 246 15.36 -21.64 32.77
CA ASN A 246 15.50 -23.08 32.70
C ASN A 246 15.42 -23.71 31.29
N VAL A 247 15.43 -22.97 30.19
CA VAL A 247 15.49 -23.57 28.84
C VAL A 247 16.46 -22.81 27.91
N THR A 248 17.70 -23.29 27.81
CA THR A 248 18.75 -22.72 26.94
C THR A 248 18.61 -23.08 25.45
N ARG A 249 17.52 -23.75 25.03
CA ARG A 249 17.38 -24.28 23.66
C ARG A 249 16.66 -23.37 22.68
N CYS A 250 15.72 -22.52 23.12
CA CYS A 250 14.99 -21.60 22.25
C CYS A 250 14.61 -20.33 23.03
N GLY A 251 14.61 -19.16 22.39
CA GLY A 251 14.32 -17.93 23.10
C GLY A 251 14.55 -16.63 22.33
N VAL A 252 14.00 -15.54 22.86
CA VAL A 252 14.41 -14.17 22.49
C VAL A 252 15.44 -13.68 23.48
N TYR A 253 16.55 -13.16 22.95
CA TYR A 253 17.69 -12.66 23.70
C TYR A 253 17.94 -11.20 23.33
N LEU A 254 17.88 -10.32 24.33
CA LEU A 254 18.39 -8.96 24.20
C LEU A 254 19.90 -9.01 24.45
N VAL A 255 20.69 -8.60 23.46
CA VAL A 255 22.15 -8.73 23.46
C VAL A 255 22.77 -7.36 23.73
N GLU A 256 23.20 -7.14 24.96
CA GLU A 256 23.76 -5.88 25.47
C GLU A 256 25.18 -6.04 26.05
N THR A 257 25.67 -7.28 26.17
CA THR A 257 26.97 -7.62 26.78
C THR A 257 27.89 -8.30 25.78
N VAL A 258 29.20 -8.30 26.07
CA VAL A 258 30.22 -8.98 25.25
C VAL A 258 29.96 -10.49 25.19
N ASP A 259 29.70 -11.14 26.33
CA ASP A 259 29.42 -12.59 26.38
C ASP A 259 28.18 -12.95 25.57
N GLY A 260 27.08 -12.20 25.74
CA GLY A 260 25.86 -12.41 24.97
C GLY A 260 26.06 -12.19 23.47
N TYR A 261 26.95 -11.27 23.09
CA TYR A 261 27.32 -11.04 21.69
C TYR A 261 28.09 -12.23 21.11
N LEU A 262 29.08 -12.75 21.84
CA LEU A 262 29.88 -13.90 21.42
C LEU A 262 29.00 -15.15 21.29
N ASP A 263 28.16 -15.43 22.29
CA ASP A 263 27.20 -16.55 22.28
C ASP A 263 26.25 -16.48 21.08
N ALA A 264 25.72 -15.28 20.81
CA ALA A 264 24.82 -15.06 19.68
C ALA A 264 25.52 -15.31 18.35
N VAL A 265 26.75 -14.80 18.17
CA VAL A 265 27.50 -14.98 16.93
C VAL A 265 27.93 -16.43 16.72
N GLU A 266 28.41 -17.11 17.78
CA GLU A 266 28.75 -18.53 17.72
C GLU A 266 27.54 -19.35 17.27
N TYR A 267 26.38 -19.09 17.87
CA TYR A 267 25.14 -19.75 17.49
C TYR A 267 24.74 -19.47 16.03
N LEU A 268 24.72 -18.19 15.63
CA LEU A 268 24.28 -17.79 14.29
C LEU A 268 25.17 -18.36 13.17
N LYS A 269 26.46 -18.59 13.43
CA LYS A 269 27.37 -19.28 12.50
C LYS A 269 26.99 -20.74 12.22
N THR A 270 26.21 -21.37 13.10
CA THR A 270 25.71 -22.74 12.89
C THR A 270 24.43 -22.78 12.03
N CYS A 271 23.80 -21.64 11.82
CA CYS A 271 22.56 -21.54 11.05
C CYS A 271 22.85 -21.53 9.54
N THR A 272 21.97 -22.16 8.76
CA THR A 272 22.01 -22.09 7.28
C THR A 272 21.08 -21.02 6.72
N VAL A 273 20.08 -20.62 7.50
CA VAL A 273 19.10 -19.58 7.16
C VAL A 273 18.88 -18.72 8.38
N ILE A 274 18.93 -17.40 8.19
CA ILE A 274 18.59 -16.42 9.21
C ILE A 274 17.66 -15.35 8.63
N GLY A 275 16.72 -14.86 9.43
CA GLY A 275 15.97 -13.65 9.16
C GLY A 275 16.65 -12.46 9.81
N PHE A 276 16.62 -11.28 9.17
CA PHE A 276 17.11 -10.06 9.79
C PHE A 276 16.22 -8.86 9.45
N ASP A 277 16.19 -7.91 10.37
CA ASP A 277 15.58 -6.60 10.20
C ASP A 277 16.37 -5.59 11.06
N SER A 278 16.14 -4.29 10.85
CA SER A 278 16.78 -3.26 11.68
C SER A 278 15.82 -2.14 12.06
N GLU A 279 16.10 -1.52 13.20
CA GLU A 279 15.29 -0.40 13.71
C GLU A 279 16.15 0.81 14.02
N TRP A 280 15.66 1.98 13.63
CA TRP A 280 16.32 3.27 13.80
C TRP A 280 15.30 4.34 14.15
N LYS A 281 15.76 5.45 14.73
CA LYS A 281 14.87 6.57 15.04
C LYS A 281 14.30 7.21 13.77
N PRO A 282 12.97 7.31 13.63
CA PRO A 282 12.37 7.99 12.49
C PRO A 282 12.72 9.48 12.48
N THR A 283 13.24 9.98 11.36
CA THR A 283 13.55 11.41 11.17
C THR A 283 12.43 12.10 10.38
N ARG A 284 12.09 13.34 10.75
CA ARG A 284 11.03 14.13 10.07
C ARG A 284 11.54 14.85 8.81
N SER A 285 12.86 14.88 8.60
CA SER A 285 13.51 15.55 7.48
C SER A 285 13.89 14.52 6.41
N PRO A 286 13.39 14.64 5.18
CA PRO A 286 13.78 13.77 4.08
C PRO A 286 15.31 13.79 3.89
N GLY A 287 15.94 12.62 3.84
CA GLY A 287 17.37 12.47 3.58
C GLY A 287 18.29 12.53 4.80
N ALA A 288 17.79 12.76 6.01
CA ALA A 288 18.61 12.62 7.22
C ALA A 288 18.99 11.14 7.42
N PRO A 289 20.28 10.80 7.52
CA PRO A 289 20.70 9.41 7.70
C PRO A 289 20.16 8.87 9.03
N GLY A 290 19.50 7.71 8.97
CA GLY A 290 19.17 6.95 10.17
C GLY A 290 20.44 6.37 10.79
N ARG A 291 20.47 6.26 12.12
CA ARG A 291 21.47 5.46 12.84
C ARG A 291 20.79 4.21 13.35
N MET A 292 21.33 3.05 13.02
CA MET A 292 20.83 1.77 13.54
C MET A 292 20.88 1.78 15.07
N ALA A 293 19.74 1.51 15.70
CA ALA A 293 19.59 1.46 17.14
C ALA A 293 19.38 0.03 17.66
N LEU A 294 18.82 -0.85 16.83
CA LEU A 294 18.62 -2.27 17.12
C LEU A 294 18.77 -3.07 15.82
N LEU A 295 19.48 -4.19 15.89
CA LEU A 295 19.56 -5.17 14.80
C LEU A 295 18.91 -6.47 15.28
N GLN A 296 17.98 -7.00 14.51
CA GLN A 296 17.32 -8.26 14.83
C GLN A 296 17.87 -9.35 13.92
N VAL A 297 18.25 -10.48 14.50
CA VAL A 297 18.66 -11.67 13.74
C VAL A 297 17.97 -12.88 14.32
N ALA A 298 17.17 -13.54 13.49
CA ALA A 298 16.35 -14.68 13.87
C ALA A 298 16.81 -15.95 13.15
N SER A 299 16.77 -17.05 13.87
CA SER A 299 16.82 -18.42 13.35
C SER A 299 15.43 -19.06 13.53
N ASP A 300 15.34 -20.38 13.38
CA ASP A 300 14.09 -21.11 13.60
C ASP A 300 13.55 -21.01 15.04
N ASP A 301 14.46 -21.00 16.01
CA ASP A 301 14.18 -21.22 17.43
C ASP A 301 14.73 -20.10 18.34
N LYS A 302 15.60 -19.23 17.82
CA LYS A 302 16.16 -18.09 18.57
C LYS A 302 16.05 -16.79 17.81
N VAL A 303 15.83 -15.70 18.55
CA VAL A 303 15.91 -14.33 18.05
C VAL A 303 16.88 -13.55 18.91
N PHE A 304 17.89 -12.95 18.29
CA PHE A 304 18.84 -12.06 18.93
C PHE A 304 18.51 -10.62 18.55
N LEU A 305 18.27 -9.80 19.57
CA LEU A 305 18.08 -8.37 19.46
C LEU A 305 19.38 -7.70 19.89
N PHE A 306 20.26 -7.42 18.93
CA PHE A 306 21.53 -6.74 19.19
C PHE A 306 21.25 -5.27 19.48
N ASP A 307 21.42 -4.86 20.73
CA ASP A 307 21.34 -3.46 21.13
C ASP A 307 22.60 -2.74 20.66
N VAL A 308 22.55 -2.22 19.43
CA VAL A 308 23.69 -1.58 18.78
C VAL A 308 24.24 -0.41 19.60
N LEU A 309 23.38 0.30 20.36
CA LEU A 309 23.78 1.44 21.16
C LEU A 309 24.54 1.03 22.41
N GLU A 310 24.07 0.02 23.14
CA GLU A 310 24.76 -0.49 24.33
C GLU A 310 26.01 -1.29 23.95
N LEU A 311 25.94 -2.13 22.91
CA LEU A 311 27.10 -2.88 22.43
C LEU A 311 28.23 -1.99 21.93
N HIS A 312 27.94 -0.81 21.35
CA HIS A 312 28.98 0.15 20.97
C HIS A 312 29.80 0.70 22.16
N ARG A 313 29.31 0.54 23.40
CA ARG A 313 30.00 1.00 24.60
C ARG A 313 30.99 -0.04 25.12
N VAL A 314 30.81 -1.31 24.73
CA VAL A 314 31.56 -2.45 25.25
C VAL A 314 32.34 -3.22 24.16
N LEU A 315 31.96 -3.07 22.89
CA LEU A 315 32.64 -3.64 21.73
C LEU A 315 33.46 -2.60 20.98
N THR A 316 34.58 -3.04 20.43
CA THR A 316 35.42 -2.29 19.50
C THR A 316 34.96 -2.49 18.06
N TYR A 317 35.45 -1.67 17.14
CA TYR A 317 35.20 -1.85 15.71
C TYR A 317 35.65 -3.23 15.19
N GLY A 318 36.73 -3.80 15.77
CA GLY A 318 37.24 -5.12 15.40
C GLY A 318 36.29 -6.26 15.78
N ASP A 319 35.57 -6.13 16.89
CA ASP A 319 34.67 -7.18 17.39
C ASP A 319 33.50 -7.43 16.42
N TRP A 320 32.97 -6.35 15.82
CA TRP A 320 31.90 -6.42 14.83
C TRP A 320 32.23 -7.26 13.60
N THR A 321 33.51 -7.56 13.34
CA THR A 321 33.93 -8.46 12.25
C THR A 321 33.35 -9.87 12.40
N LEU A 322 33.08 -10.32 13.63
CA LEU A 322 32.47 -11.63 13.89
C LEU A 322 31.03 -11.67 13.39
N LEU A 323 30.22 -10.66 13.71
CA LEU A 323 28.85 -10.54 13.19
C LEU A 323 28.85 -10.27 11.68
N LYS A 324 29.77 -9.43 11.18
CA LYS A 324 29.96 -9.19 9.76
C LYS A 324 30.22 -10.50 8.99
N SER A 325 31.01 -11.41 9.55
CA SER A 325 31.32 -12.70 8.91
C SER A 325 30.07 -13.53 8.58
N ILE A 326 29.01 -13.43 9.38
CA ILE A 326 27.72 -14.10 9.12
C ILE A 326 27.02 -13.48 7.90
N PHE A 327 27.01 -12.16 7.81
CA PHE A 327 26.36 -11.44 6.72
C PHE A 327 27.13 -11.56 5.38
N THR A 328 28.43 -11.83 5.43
CA THR A 328 29.27 -12.08 4.25
C THR A 328 29.42 -13.57 3.90
N ASP A 329 28.86 -14.50 4.68
CA ASP A 329 28.97 -15.93 4.39
C ASP A 329 27.92 -16.37 3.35
N HIS A 330 28.35 -16.80 2.16
CA HIS A 330 27.44 -17.33 1.14
C HIS A 330 26.66 -18.58 1.57
N ASN A 331 27.16 -19.36 2.54
CA ASN A 331 26.49 -20.59 3.01
C ASN A 331 25.32 -20.30 3.95
N ILE A 332 25.21 -19.07 4.44
CA ILE A 332 24.10 -18.62 5.27
C ILE A 332 23.21 -17.74 4.39
N ILE A 333 21.95 -18.15 4.15
CA ILE A 333 21.00 -17.27 3.46
C ILE A 333 20.43 -16.26 4.46
N LYS A 334 20.45 -14.98 4.08
CA LYS A 334 19.94 -13.87 4.88
C LYS A 334 18.60 -13.42 4.31
N LEU A 335 17.52 -13.70 5.01
CA LEU A 335 16.17 -13.27 4.65
C LEU A 335 15.94 -11.88 5.23
N GLY A 336 15.57 -10.92 4.40
CA GLY A 336 15.12 -9.60 4.84
C GLY A 336 13.91 -9.14 4.01
N PHE A 337 13.35 -7.98 4.30
CA PHE A 337 12.20 -7.44 3.55
C PHE A 337 12.44 -5.99 3.15
N ASP A 338 12.56 -5.71 1.86
CA ASP A 338 12.91 -4.38 1.33
C ASP A 338 14.26 -3.87 1.88
N THR A 339 15.28 -4.74 1.81
CA THR A 339 16.55 -4.65 2.56
C THR A 339 17.49 -3.52 2.16
N ARG A 340 17.05 -2.57 1.32
CA ARG A 340 17.91 -1.52 0.77
C ARG A 340 18.44 -0.61 1.87
N ASP A 341 17.55 -0.14 2.73
CA ASP A 341 17.91 0.77 3.81
C ASP A 341 18.66 0.01 4.93
N ASP A 342 18.26 -1.23 5.23
CA ASP A 342 18.98 -2.10 6.18
C ASP A 342 20.42 -2.36 5.74
N ALA A 343 20.64 -2.68 4.47
CA ALA A 343 21.98 -2.92 3.93
C ALA A 343 22.86 -1.67 4.04
N LYS A 344 22.29 -0.49 3.81
CA LYS A 344 22.99 0.78 4.00
C LYS A 344 23.36 0.98 5.48
N LEU A 345 22.41 0.77 6.39
CA LEU A 345 22.65 0.89 7.82
C LEU A 345 23.69 -0.11 8.32
N LEU A 346 23.64 -1.37 7.85
CA LEU A 346 24.64 -2.40 8.15
C LEU A 346 26.04 -1.98 7.68
N LYS A 347 26.15 -1.39 6.49
CA LYS A 347 27.42 -0.87 5.96
C LYS A 347 27.94 0.33 6.74
N ASP A 348 27.06 1.24 7.14
CA ASP A 348 27.43 2.40 7.96
C ASP A 348 27.89 1.95 9.37
N PHE A 349 27.29 0.87 9.87
CA PHE A 349 27.55 0.29 11.18
C PHE A 349 28.80 -0.62 11.25
N MET A 350 28.97 -1.54 10.29
CA MET A 350 30.04 -2.55 10.25
C MET A 350 31.20 -2.16 9.32
N GLY A 351 31.13 -0.97 8.72
CA GLY A 351 32.01 -0.51 7.65
C GLY A 351 31.77 -1.23 6.31
N PRO A 352 32.69 -1.07 5.33
CA PRO A 352 32.52 -1.63 3.99
C PRO A 352 32.20 -3.13 4.02
N VAL A 353 30.98 -3.48 3.66
CA VAL A 353 30.48 -4.86 3.62
C VAL A 353 29.71 -5.08 2.33
N GLU A 354 29.96 -6.23 1.71
CA GLU A 354 29.15 -6.75 0.63
C GLU A 354 28.36 -7.92 1.21
N LEU A 355 27.05 -7.74 1.36
CA LEU A 355 26.19 -8.80 1.89
C LEU A 355 26.09 -9.90 0.83
N GLU A 356 26.38 -11.14 1.20
CA GLU A 356 26.26 -12.30 0.30
C GLU A 356 24.94 -13.04 0.56
N SER A 357 24.43 -13.84 -0.38
CA SER A 357 23.25 -14.71 -0.16
C SER A 357 22.02 -14.04 0.50
N VAL A 358 21.81 -12.74 0.24
CA VAL A 358 20.61 -12.02 0.70
C VAL A 358 19.42 -12.37 -0.18
N LYS A 359 18.31 -12.75 0.44
CA LYS A 359 17.02 -12.98 -0.21
C LYS A 359 16.04 -11.92 0.28
N ASP A 360 15.77 -10.93 -0.58
CA ASP A 360 14.74 -9.92 -0.30
C ASP A 360 13.35 -10.53 -0.52
N MET A 361 12.66 -10.80 0.59
CA MET A 361 11.35 -11.40 0.62
C MET A 361 10.27 -10.51 -0.02
N ALA A 362 10.47 -9.19 -0.11
CA ALA A 362 9.57 -8.30 -0.83
C ALA A 362 9.68 -8.48 -2.36
N LEU A 363 10.89 -8.72 -2.88
CA LEU A 363 11.11 -9.03 -4.28
C LEU A 363 10.60 -10.44 -4.62
N ILE A 364 10.86 -11.42 -3.75
CA ILE A 364 10.35 -12.79 -3.89
C ILE A 364 8.83 -12.81 -3.91
N MET A 365 8.17 -12.10 -2.99
CA MET A 365 6.71 -11.97 -2.97
C MET A 365 6.17 -11.46 -4.31
N ARG A 366 6.71 -10.35 -4.83
CA ARG A 366 6.28 -9.76 -6.11
C ARG A 366 6.49 -10.71 -7.30
N ALA A 367 7.64 -11.37 -7.34
CA ALA A 367 7.99 -12.30 -8.40
C ALA A 367 7.03 -13.52 -8.41
N LEU A 368 6.77 -14.11 -7.25
CA LEU A 368 5.90 -15.28 -7.14
C LEU A 368 4.43 -14.94 -7.35
N GLU A 369 3.94 -13.80 -6.88
CA GLU A 369 2.56 -13.38 -7.15
C GLU A 369 2.29 -13.22 -8.65
N LYS A 370 3.28 -12.75 -9.40
CA LYS A 370 3.17 -12.58 -10.85
C LYS A 370 3.35 -13.89 -11.61
N LEU A 371 4.37 -14.66 -11.29
CA LEU A 371 4.84 -15.78 -12.11
C LEU A 371 4.37 -17.15 -11.60
N ARG A 372 3.96 -17.24 -10.34
CA ARG A 372 3.60 -18.47 -9.61
C ARG A 372 2.41 -18.23 -8.63
N PRO A 373 1.32 -17.57 -9.06
CA PRO A 373 0.23 -17.15 -8.16
C PRO A 373 -0.40 -18.32 -7.39
N GLU A 374 -0.37 -19.53 -7.92
CA GLU A 374 -0.85 -20.75 -7.28
C GLU A 374 -0.18 -21.03 -5.92
N HIS A 375 1.10 -20.66 -5.77
CA HIS A 375 1.86 -20.84 -4.54
C HIS A 375 1.68 -19.68 -3.54
N MET A 376 1.08 -18.57 -3.97
CA MET A 376 0.79 -17.39 -3.15
C MET A 376 -0.67 -17.32 -2.69
N THR A 377 -1.40 -18.45 -2.75
CA THR A 377 -2.76 -18.55 -2.22
C THR A 377 -2.78 -18.31 -0.70
N PRO A 378 -3.59 -17.38 -0.17
CA PRO A 378 -3.59 -17.06 1.26
C PRO A 378 -3.99 -18.23 2.15
N LYS A 379 -3.33 -18.36 3.31
CA LYS A 379 -3.70 -19.29 4.37
C LYS A 379 -4.79 -18.65 5.24
N GLY A 380 -6.02 -19.11 5.18
CA GLY A 380 -7.10 -18.55 6.02
C GLY A 380 -7.57 -17.15 5.58
N ARG A 381 -8.02 -16.32 6.53
CA ARG A 381 -8.63 -15.01 6.23
C ARG A 381 -7.60 -14.02 5.70
N VAL A 382 -7.97 -13.32 4.64
CA VAL A 382 -7.18 -12.23 4.06
C VAL A 382 -7.60 -10.91 4.67
N PHE A 383 -6.63 -10.06 4.98
CA PHE A 383 -6.82 -8.66 5.35
C PHE A 383 -6.21 -7.74 4.28
N PRO A 384 -6.97 -7.39 3.22
CA PRO A 384 -6.55 -6.45 2.19
C PRO A 384 -6.19 -5.04 2.64
N VAL A 385 -6.19 -4.71 3.93
CA VAL A 385 -5.64 -3.45 4.45
C VAL A 385 -4.16 -3.56 4.78
N VAL A 386 -3.65 -4.77 5.04
CA VAL A 386 -2.25 -4.96 5.43
C VAL A 386 -1.30 -4.93 4.22
N ARG A 387 -0.08 -4.46 4.44
CA ARG A 387 0.92 -4.20 3.38
C ARG A 387 2.30 -4.73 3.78
N GLY A 388 3.21 -4.77 2.80
CA GLY A 388 4.61 -5.16 3.02
C GLY A 388 4.74 -6.52 3.71
N LEU A 389 5.65 -6.63 4.67
CA LEU A 389 5.91 -7.85 5.43
C LEU A 389 4.66 -8.39 6.16
N SER A 390 3.79 -7.50 6.65
CA SER A 390 2.53 -7.90 7.28
C SER A 390 1.60 -8.64 6.31
N ARG A 391 1.56 -8.20 5.04
CA ARG A 391 0.83 -8.89 3.97
C ARG A 391 1.45 -10.24 3.63
N LEU A 392 2.77 -10.32 3.54
CA LEU A 392 3.46 -11.60 3.30
C LEU A 392 3.11 -12.61 4.40
N CYS A 393 3.15 -12.20 5.67
CA CYS A 393 2.74 -13.02 6.82
C CYS A 393 1.27 -13.42 6.73
N ASN A 394 0.37 -12.52 6.34
CA ASN A 394 -1.04 -12.87 6.19
C ASN A 394 -1.26 -13.90 5.08
N ILE A 395 -0.56 -13.79 3.95
CA ILE A 395 -0.66 -14.78 2.85
C ILE A 395 -0.11 -16.14 3.27
N LEU A 396 1.10 -16.17 3.83
CA LEU A 396 1.82 -17.42 4.07
C LEU A 396 1.44 -18.06 5.42
N LEU A 397 1.39 -17.26 6.48
CA LEU A 397 1.17 -17.72 7.86
C LEU A 397 -0.29 -17.59 8.32
N GLY A 398 -1.12 -16.90 7.53
CA GLY A 398 -2.54 -16.71 7.77
C GLY A 398 -2.90 -15.66 8.81
N ARG A 399 -1.90 -14.93 9.29
CA ARG A 399 -2.06 -13.87 10.29
C ARG A 399 -1.14 -12.70 9.93
N PRO A 400 -1.66 -11.46 9.88
CA PRO A 400 -0.84 -10.28 9.64
C PRO A 400 0.04 -9.93 10.84
N LEU A 401 1.06 -9.11 10.61
CA LEU A 401 1.81 -8.44 11.68
C LEU A 401 1.10 -7.17 12.13
N ASN A 402 1.16 -6.87 13.44
CA ASN A 402 0.70 -5.58 13.96
C ASN A 402 1.76 -4.50 13.71
N LYS A 403 1.62 -3.78 12.60
CA LYS A 403 2.51 -2.68 12.19
C LYS A 403 1.95 -1.29 12.59
N SER A 404 1.32 -1.18 13.77
CA SER A 404 0.76 0.10 14.22
C SER A 404 1.81 1.22 14.22
N LYS A 405 1.41 2.45 13.87
CA LYS A 405 2.31 3.61 13.84
C LYS A 405 3.03 3.84 15.17
N LYS A 406 2.41 3.46 16.30
CA LYS A 406 3.03 3.58 17.62
C LYS A 406 4.27 2.68 17.76
N LEU A 407 4.23 1.49 17.16
CA LEU A 407 5.34 0.54 17.18
C LEU A 407 6.42 0.94 16.17
N SER A 408 6.05 1.14 14.90
CA SER A 408 7.02 1.42 13.83
C SER A 408 7.63 2.82 13.85
N MET A 409 6.94 3.82 14.43
CA MET A 409 7.45 5.19 14.52
C MET A 409 7.94 5.56 15.93
N THR A 410 8.26 4.56 16.76
CA THR A 410 8.83 4.82 18.09
C THR A 410 10.25 5.39 17.96
N ASN A 411 10.70 6.10 18.99
CA ASN A 411 12.11 6.47 19.07
C ASN A 411 12.93 5.26 19.56
N TRP A 412 13.45 4.48 18.62
CA TRP A 412 14.25 3.28 18.88
C TRP A 412 15.59 3.54 19.58
N GLU A 413 16.01 4.79 19.76
CA GLU A 413 17.18 5.14 20.58
C GLU A 413 16.86 5.22 22.09
N LYS A 414 15.58 5.19 22.49
CA LYS A 414 15.21 5.27 23.91
C LYS A 414 15.60 4.00 24.65
N ARG A 415 16.12 4.16 25.88
CA ARG A 415 16.42 3.07 26.81
C ARG A 415 15.80 3.31 28.19
N PRO A 416 15.33 2.26 28.89
CA PRO A 416 15.17 0.88 28.37
C PRO A 416 14.04 0.79 27.32
N LEU A 417 14.15 -0.16 26.38
CA LEU A 417 13.07 -0.46 25.45
C LEU A 417 11.98 -1.26 26.16
N ALA A 418 10.71 -0.83 26.04
CA ALA A 418 9.60 -1.58 26.60
C ALA A 418 9.42 -2.93 25.88
N LYS A 419 9.00 -3.96 26.62
CA LYS A 419 8.83 -5.33 26.12
C LYS A 419 8.04 -5.42 24.81
N VAL A 420 6.97 -4.62 24.66
CA VAL A 420 6.15 -4.60 23.44
C VAL A 420 6.94 -4.20 22.18
N PHE A 421 7.94 -3.32 22.29
CA PHE A 421 8.80 -2.95 21.16
C PHE A 421 9.79 -4.06 20.84
N LEU A 422 10.32 -4.74 21.86
CA LEU A 422 11.21 -5.87 21.66
C LEU A 422 10.47 -7.07 21.04
N GLU A 423 9.23 -7.34 21.45
CA GLU A 423 8.38 -8.38 20.85
C GLU A 423 8.06 -8.07 19.38
N TYR A 424 7.76 -6.80 19.09
CA TYR A 424 7.57 -6.32 17.72
C TYR A 424 8.83 -6.56 16.86
N ALA A 425 9.98 -6.08 17.33
CA ALA A 425 11.25 -6.22 16.61
C ALA A 425 11.64 -7.69 16.41
N ALA A 426 11.46 -8.52 17.45
CA ALA A 426 11.76 -9.95 17.36
C ALA A 426 10.89 -10.65 16.31
N LEU A 427 9.61 -10.29 16.24
CA LEU A 427 8.66 -10.87 15.29
C LEU A 427 8.99 -10.49 13.84
N ASP A 428 9.48 -9.28 13.60
CA ASP A 428 9.83 -8.81 12.26
C ASP A 428 10.96 -9.61 11.61
N ALA A 429 11.99 -10.01 12.37
CA ALA A 429 13.00 -10.94 11.88
C ALA A 429 12.51 -12.40 11.85
N HIS A 430 11.81 -12.86 12.89
CA HIS A 430 11.40 -14.28 13.01
C HIS A 430 10.38 -14.69 11.95
N CYS A 431 9.44 -13.80 11.63
CA CYS A 431 8.40 -14.10 10.65
C CYS A 431 8.95 -14.36 9.24
N LEU A 432 10.14 -13.82 8.90
CA LEU A 432 10.82 -14.08 7.64
C LEU A 432 11.24 -15.55 7.52
N VAL A 433 11.80 -16.11 8.58
CA VAL A 433 12.18 -17.54 8.66
C VAL A 433 10.94 -18.42 8.53
N LEU A 434 9.85 -18.08 9.23
CA LEU A 434 8.58 -18.81 9.14
C LEU A 434 7.99 -18.74 7.73
N CYS A 435 7.96 -17.56 7.12
CA CYS A 435 7.48 -17.36 5.75
C CYS A 435 8.31 -18.16 4.75
N TRP A 436 9.63 -18.16 4.90
CA TRP A 436 10.53 -18.94 4.05
C TRP A 436 10.24 -20.43 4.15
N ARG A 437 10.08 -20.98 5.36
CA ARG A 437 9.75 -22.40 5.55
C ARG A 437 8.40 -22.80 4.95
N GLU A 438 7.37 -21.98 5.13
CA GLU A 438 6.07 -22.19 4.50
C GLU A 438 6.23 -22.18 2.96
N LEU A 439 6.98 -21.23 2.42
CA LEU A 439 7.20 -21.12 0.97
C LEU A 439 7.96 -22.32 0.40
N LEU A 440 9.02 -22.77 1.08
CA LEU A 440 9.74 -23.99 0.70
C LEU A 440 8.79 -25.21 0.72
N GLY A 441 7.93 -25.30 1.72
CA GLY A 441 6.90 -26.35 1.82
C GLY A 441 5.93 -26.33 0.63
N ARG A 442 5.50 -25.15 0.19
CA ARG A 442 4.59 -24.99 -0.96
C ARG A 442 5.23 -25.31 -2.31
N LEU A 443 6.51 -24.99 -2.47
CA LEU A 443 7.24 -25.16 -3.74
C LEU A 443 7.97 -26.52 -3.86
N GLY A 444 8.16 -27.23 -2.75
CA GLY A 444 8.74 -28.56 -2.72
C GLY A 444 10.26 -28.61 -2.98
N LYS A 445 10.75 -29.73 -3.52
CA LYS A 445 12.19 -30.06 -3.57
C LYS A 445 13.09 -29.06 -4.31
N LYS A 446 12.54 -28.27 -5.25
CA LYS A 446 13.27 -27.28 -6.05
C LYS A 446 12.94 -25.84 -5.67
N ALA A 447 12.42 -25.62 -4.47
CA ALA A 447 11.89 -24.32 -4.07
C ALA A 447 12.90 -23.16 -4.23
N VAL A 448 14.15 -23.35 -3.78
CA VAL A 448 15.17 -22.29 -3.86
C VAL A 448 15.49 -21.92 -5.32
N GLU A 449 15.72 -22.91 -6.19
CA GLU A 449 15.94 -22.67 -7.63
C GLU A 449 14.75 -21.95 -8.29
N LEU A 450 13.52 -22.39 -7.98
CA LEU A 450 12.31 -21.79 -8.54
C LEU A 450 12.13 -20.34 -8.09
N ILE A 451 12.45 -20.03 -6.84
CA ILE A 451 12.44 -18.67 -6.31
C ILE A 451 13.44 -17.81 -7.07
N ASP A 452 14.68 -18.30 -7.23
CA ASP A 452 15.76 -17.54 -7.87
C ASP A 452 15.46 -17.26 -9.34
N ILE A 453 14.98 -18.26 -10.07
CA ILE A 453 14.55 -18.09 -11.47
C ILE A 453 13.40 -17.08 -11.56
N SER A 454 12.43 -17.14 -10.64
CA SER A 454 11.29 -16.22 -10.65
C SER A 454 11.73 -14.78 -10.39
N VAL A 455 12.65 -14.57 -9.45
CA VAL A 455 13.20 -13.25 -9.13
C VAL A 455 13.99 -12.67 -10.31
N ILE A 456 14.83 -13.49 -10.96
CA ILE A 456 15.60 -13.07 -12.15
C ILE A 456 14.64 -12.67 -13.28
N ALA A 457 13.67 -13.53 -13.61
CA ALA A 457 12.71 -13.26 -14.68
C ALA A 457 11.90 -11.98 -14.41
N TYR A 458 11.41 -11.80 -13.18
CA TYR A 458 10.67 -10.60 -12.78
C TYR A 458 11.53 -9.32 -12.90
N SER A 459 12.79 -9.39 -12.50
CA SER A 459 13.70 -8.24 -12.55
C SER A 459 14.03 -7.84 -13.98
N VAL A 460 14.30 -8.81 -14.86
CA VAL A 460 14.56 -8.56 -16.29
C VAL A 460 13.36 -7.89 -16.96
N GLU A 461 12.15 -8.41 -16.72
CA GLU A 461 10.93 -7.83 -17.31
C GLU A 461 10.65 -6.42 -16.79
N THR A 462 10.87 -6.17 -15.50
CA THR A 462 10.68 -4.85 -14.88
C THR A 462 11.65 -3.82 -15.46
N GLU A 463 12.90 -4.20 -15.70
CA GLU A 463 13.91 -3.32 -16.30
C GLU A 463 13.60 -3.02 -17.77
N ALA A 464 13.18 -4.03 -18.54
CA ALA A 464 12.77 -3.83 -19.93
C ALA A 464 11.59 -2.86 -20.07
N LEU A 465 10.60 -2.94 -19.16
CA LEU A 465 9.47 -2.00 -19.12
C LEU A 465 9.92 -0.57 -18.79
N ARG A 466 10.87 -0.40 -17.86
CA ARG A 466 11.41 0.92 -17.52
C ARG A 466 12.16 1.58 -18.67
N GLN A 467 12.83 0.80 -19.51
CA GLN A 467 13.55 1.30 -20.69
C GLN A 467 12.61 1.63 -21.86
N ALA A 468 11.41 1.06 -21.87
CA ALA A 468 10.39 1.30 -22.90
C ALA A 468 9.46 2.49 -22.59
N MET A 469 9.47 2.97 -21.35
CA MET A 469 8.78 4.19 -20.90
C MET A 469 9.72 5.39 -21.00
#